data_AF-A0A1B6MJG2-F1
#
_entry.id   AF-A0A1B6MJG2-F1
#
_cell.length_a   1.000
_cell.length_b   1.000
_cell.length_c   1.000
_cell.angle_alpha   90.00
_cell.angle_beta   90.00
_cell.angle_gamma   90.00
#
_symmetry.space_group_name_H-M   'P 1'
#
loop_
_entity.id
_entity.type
_entity.pdbx_description
1 polymer ?
#
loop_
_entity_poly.entity_id
_entity_poly.type
_entity_poly.pdbx_seq_one_letter_code
_entity_poly.pdbx_strand_id
1 'polypeptide(L)'
;AVLSVHMGLSMVKAIKYVQQTTNSPVDMRVGIHTGAVLAGVLGQRQWQFDVYSKDVELANKMESSGLPGRVHISEKTLSFLNGEFEVEPALGEKREEMLRMAGIKTFFIVRTLKPFRGEVSNGAVTDDYIEDPKVDSAGQTPVDEQGVKIQEDSEDFKKRLRKDLMSRDAHRDLTKHTTLFTLSFKDGQKEHDYAQHTESFSGVSLLGCPLVLLFTSVAQMIIL
;
A
#
# COMPACT_ATOMS: atom_id res chain seq x y z
N ALA A 1 -16.21 -3.60 -10.53
CA ALA A 1 -17.33 -3.50 -9.57
C ALA A 1 -17.75 -4.87 -9.03
N VAL A 2 -18.25 -5.77 -9.88
CA VAL A 2 -18.70 -7.13 -9.50
C VAL A 2 -17.65 -7.91 -8.68
N LEU A 3 -16.41 -7.99 -9.15
CA LEU A 3 -15.32 -8.66 -8.44
C LEU A 3 -15.03 -8.07 -7.07
N SER A 4 -15.05 -6.74 -6.95
CA SER A 4 -14.83 -6.04 -5.68
C SER A 4 -15.91 -6.38 -4.65
N VAL A 5 -17.16 -6.56 -5.10
CA VAL A 5 -18.27 -7.00 -4.24
C VAL A 5 -18.09 -8.44 -3.80
N HIS A 6 -17.74 -9.36 -4.72
CA HIS A 6 -17.44 -10.75 -4.35
C HIS A 6 -16.29 -10.84 -3.34
N MET A 7 -15.21 -10.07 -3.56
CA MET A 7 -14.10 -9.98 -2.62
C MET A 7 -14.58 -9.53 -1.23
N GLY A 8 -15.40 -8.48 -1.15
CA GLY A 8 -15.96 -8.01 0.12
C GLY A 8 -16.82 -9.05 0.84
N LEU A 9 -17.63 -9.81 0.09
CA LEU A 9 -18.42 -10.91 0.66
C LEU A 9 -17.52 -12.05 1.18
N SER A 10 -16.45 -12.39 0.45
CA SER A 10 -15.48 -13.39 0.89
C SER A 10 -14.73 -12.95 2.15
N MET A 11 -14.38 -11.67 2.29
CA MET A 11 -13.77 -11.13 3.51
C MET A 11 -14.71 -11.26 4.72
N VAL A 12 -16.00 -10.95 4.54
CA VAL A 12 -17.03 -11.14 5.58
C VAL A 12 -17.21 -12.62 5.94
N LYS A 13 -17.09 -13.53 4.97
CA LYS A 13 -17.11 -14.98 5.25
C LYS A 13 -15.87 -15.42 6.03
N ALA A 14 -14.69 -14.92 5.65
CA ALA A 14 -13.43 -15.23 6.32
C ALA A 14 -13.37 -14.73 7.77
N ILE A 15 -13.87 -13.52 8.05
CA ILE A 15 -13.88 -13.01 9.44
C ILE A 15 -14.79 -13.83 10.36
N LYS A 16 -15.90 -14.36 9.84
CA LYS A 16 -16.78 -15.27 10.59
C LYS A 16 -16.05 -16.57 10.99
N TYR A 17 -15.22 -17.11 10.10
CA TYR A 17 -14.38 -18.26 10.42
C TYR A 17 -13.37 -17.93 11.52
N VAL A 18 -12.67 -16.79 11.43
CA VAL A 18 -11.72 -16.34 12.46
C VAL A 18 -12.41 -16.12 13.80
N GLN A 19 -13.60 -15.51 13.81
CA GLN A 19 -14.40 -15.32 15.02
C GLN A 19 -14.72 -16.65 15.71
N GLN A 20 -15.05 -17.70 14.95
CA GLN A 20 -15.31 -19.05 15.47
C GLN A 20 -14.05 -19.72 16.01
N THR A 21 -12.93 -19.63 15.28
CA THR A 21 -11.66 -20.29 15.68
C THR A 21 -10.99 -19.61 16.87
N THR A 22 -10.97 -18.27 16.90
CA THR A 22 -10.32 -17.49 17.98
C THR A 22 -11.26 -17.21 19.17
N ASN A 23 -12.55 -17.53 19.02
CA ASN A 23 -13.60 -17.26 20.02
C ASN A 23 -13.60 -15.79 20.50
N SER A 24 -13.43 -14.87 19.55
CA SER A 24 -13.35 -13.43 19.80
C SER A 24 -14.40 -12.69 18.97
N PRO A 25 -15.16 -11.72 19.54
CA PRO A 25 -16.25 -11.03 18.87
C PRO A 25 -15.75 -9.97 17.88
N VAL A 26 -14.83 -10.33 16.98
CA VAL A 26 -14.33 -9.45 15.91
C VAL A 26 -15.28 -9.52 14.73
N ASP A 27 -15.59 -8.37 14.15
CA ASP A 27 -16.40 -8.24 12.93
C ASP A 27 -15.76 -7.20 12.00
N MET A 28 -16.16 -7.22 10.73
CA MET A 28 -15.62 -6.37 9.67
C MET A 28 -16.73 -5.60 8.98
N ARG A 29 -16.48 -4.33 8.69
CA ARG A 29 -17.29 -3.51 7.78
C ARG A 29 -16.57 -3.39 6.45
N VAL A 30 -17.33 -3.37 5.36
CA VAL A 30 -16.78 -3.21 4.02
C VAL A 30 -17.57 -2.15 3.27
N GLY A 31 -16.90 -1.09 2.82
CA GLY A 31 -17.47 -0.03 1.99
C GLY A 31 -16.89 -0.03 0.57
N ILE A 32 -17.73 0.08 -0.45
CA ILE A 32 -17.31 0.06 -1.86
C ILE A 32 -17.92 1.22 -2.64
N HIS A 33 -17.06 2.05 -3.21
CA HIS A 33 -17.42 3.14 -4.11
C HIS A 33 -16.65 3.01 -5.43
N THR A 34 -17.29 3.41 -6.54
CA THR A 34 -16.69 3.41 -7.88
C THR A 34 -16.43 4.84 -8.31
N GLY A 35 -15.18 5.20 -8.54
CA GLY A 35 -14.78 6.57 -8.85
C GLY A 35 -13.40 6.66 -9.51
N ALA A 36 -12.99 7.89 -9.81
CA ALA A 36 -11.69 8.20 -10.36
C ALA A 36 -10.66 8.35 -9.23
N VAL A 37 -9.44 7.87 -9.46
CA VAL A 37 -8.38 7.90 -8.45
C VAL A 37 -7.05 8.37 -9.02
N LEU A 38 -6.26 9.05 -8.21
CA LEU A 38 -4.85 9.35 -8.48
C LEU A 38 -3.99 8.38 -7.66
N ALA A 39 -3.24 7.52 -8.34
CA ALA A 39 -2.32 6.59 -7.68
C ALA A 39 -0.88 6.99 -7.95
N GLY A 40 0.00 6.79 -6.96
CA GLY A 40 1.41 7.12 -7.10
C GLY A 40 2.26 6.52 -6.01
N VAL A 41 3.58 6.69 -6.14
CA VAL A 41 4.55 6.29 -5.11
C VAL A 41 5.05 7.54 -4.42
N LEU A 42 4.98 7.56 -3.09
CA LEU A 42 5.40 8.66 -2.24
C LEU A 42 6.69 8.30 -1.50
N GLY A 43 7.53 9.31 -1.27
CA GLY A 43 8.77 9.21 -0.49
C GLY A 43 10.02 9.03 -1.35
N GLN A 44 11.15 9.59 -0.90
CA GLN A 44 12.45 9.44 -1.58
C GLN A 44 13.25 8.27 -1.01
N ARG A 45 13.18 8.05 0.30
CA ARG A 45 13.91 6.97 1.01
C ARG A 45 13.03 5.81 1.43
N GLN A 46 11.74 6.05 1.70
CA GLN A 46 10.76 5.02 2.00
C GLN A 46 9.59 5.18 1.06
N TRP A 47 9.61 4.39 0.00
CA TRP A 47 8.60 4.40 -1.05
C TRP A 47 7.36 3.66 -0.57
N GLN A 48 6.21 4.34 -0.63
CA GLN A 48 4.90 3.80 -0.34
C GLN A 48 4.00 4.06 -1.54
N PHE A 49 3.43 2.99 -2.11
CA PHE A 49 2.37 3.14 -3.09
C PHE A 49 1.07 3.50 -2.38
N ASP A 50 0.40 4.52 -2.87
CA ASP A 50 -0.82 5.02 -2.27
C ASP A 50 -1.76 5.65 -3.31
N VAL A 51 -3.04 5.78 -2.94
CA VAL A 51 -4.13 6.21 -3.81
C VAL A 51 -4.91 7.34 -3.14
N TYR A 52 -5.04 8.46 -3.83
CA TYR A 52 -5.71 9.67 -3.35
C TYR A 52 -6.81 10.10 -4.31
N SER A 53 -7.98 10.42 -3.77
CA SER A 53 -9.08 11.09 -4.49
C SER A 53 -10.20 11.43 -3.52
N LYS A 54 -11.05 12.38 -3.91
CA LYS A 54 -12.34 12.60 -3.24
C LYS A 54 -13.22 11.35 -3.27
N ASP A 55 -13.10 10.53 -4.31
CA ASP A 55 -13.83 9.26 -4.41
C ASP A 55 -13.28 8.20 -3.43
N VAL A 56 -12.00 8.29 -3.03
CA VAL A 56 -11.41 7.45 -1.97
C VAL A 56 -11.93 7.88 -0.60
N GLU A 57 -12.01 9.19 -0.34
CA GLU A 57 -12.64 9.72 0.88
C GLU A 57 -14.10 9.27 0.98
N LEU A 58 -14.82 9.30 -0.14
CA LEU A 58 -16.19 8.82 -0.19
C LEU A 58 -16.27 7.31 0.11
N ALA A 59 -15.37 6.49 -0.44
CA ALA A 59 -15.28 5.07 -0.12
C ALA A 59 -15.01 4.82 1.38
N ASN A 60 -14.14 5.62 1.98
CA ASN A 60 -13.87 5.58 3.42
C ASN A 60 -15.15 5.88 4.22
N LYS A 61 -15.92 6.89 3.80
CA LYS A 61 -17.23 7.20 4.39
C LYS A 61 -18.28 6.11 4.17
N MET A 62 -18.20 5.38 3.07
CA MET A 62 -19.03 4.20 2.84
C MET A 62 -18.67 3.06 3.81
N GLU A 63 -17.40 2.87 4.18
CA GLU A 63 -17.04 1.89 5.20
C GLU A 63 -17.50 2.34 6.60
N SER A 64 -17.23 3.60 6.95
CA SER A 64 -17.51 4.12 8.29
C SER A 64 -19.01 4.16 8.61
N SER A 65 -19.85 4.41 7.61
CA SER A 65 -21.32 4.42 7.73
C SER A 65 -21.99 3.06 7.53
N GLY A 66 -21.17 2.03 7.24
CA GLY A 66 -21.58 0.66 7.03
C GLY A 66 -21.94 -0.07 8.33
N LEU A 67 -22.55 -1.25 8.19
CA LEU A 67 -22.88 -2.13 9.31
C LEU A 67 -21.90 -3.32 9.36
N PRO A 68 -21.51 -3.78 10.56
CA PRO A 68 -20.66 -4.96 10.72
C PRO A 68 -21.27 -6.19 10.02
N GLY A 69 -20.41 -6.98 9.36
CA GLY A 69 -20.82 -8.17 8.62
C GLY A 69 -21.58 -7.90 7.32
N ARG A 70 -21.66 -6.63 6.87
CA ARG A 70 -22.36 -6.23 5.64
C ARG A 70 -21.42 -5.52 4.67
N VAL A 71 -21.69 -5.70 3.37
CA VAL A 71 -21.02 -4.98 2.30
C VAL A 71 -21.90 -3.79 1.90
N HIS A 72 -21.40 -2.58 2.14
CA HIS A 72 -22.06 -1.31 1.84
C HIS A 72 -21.56 -0.76 0.51
N ILE A 73 -22.48 -0.45 -0.40
CA ILE A 73 -22.16 0.05 -1.73
C ILE A 73 -22.85 1.38 -2.00
N SER A 74 -22.21 2.21 -2.82
CA SER A 74 -22.81 3.45 -3.35
C SER A 74 -23.75 3.16 -4.54
N GLU A 75 -24.68 4.08 -4.82
CA GLU A 75 -25.54 4.06 -6.02
C GLU A 75 -24.73 3.96 -7.31
N LYS A 76 -23.59 4.66 -7.38
CA LYS A 76 -22.68 4.59 -8.53
C LYS A 76 -22.06 3.22 -8.71
N THR A 77 -21.75 2.51 -7.62
CA THR A 77 -21.29 1.10 -7.72
C THR A 77 -22.43 0.21 -8.21
N LEU A 78 -23.65 0.41 -7.71
CA LEU A 78 -24.84 -0.38 -8.07
C LEU A 78 -25.12 -0.35 -9.58
N SER A 79 -24.93 0.78 -10.25
CA SER A 79 -25.13 0.88 -11.70
C SER A 79 -24.18 0.00 -12.52
N PHE A 80 -23.05 -0.44 -11.94
CA PHE A 80 -22.07 -1.33 -12.58
C PHE A 80 -22.18 -2.80 -12.13
N LEU A 81 -23.21 -3.17 -11.36
CA LEU A 81 -23.42 -4.54 -10.88
C LEU A 81 -24.34 -5.38 -11.77
N ASN A 82 -24.94 -4.80 -12.81
CA ASN A 82 -25.75 -5.50 -13.82
C ASN A 82 -26.86 -6.44 -13.26
N GLY A 83 -27.36 -6.14 -12.05
CA GLY A 83 -28.38 -6.95 -11.38
C GLY A 83 -27.91 -8.35 -10.93
N GLU A 84 -26.61 -8.56 -10.75
CA GLU A 84 -26.06 -9.85 -10.29
C GLU A 84 -26.24 -10.10 -8.78
N PHE A 85 -26.64 -9.07 -8.05
CA PHE A 85 -26.81 -9.08 -6.61
C PHE A 85 -28.17 -8.52 -6.23
N GLU A 86 -28.78 -9.08 -5.20
CA GLU A 86 -29.91 -8.46 -4.53
C GLU A 86 -29.39 -7.44 -3.51
N VAL A 87 -30.01 -6.26 -3.50
CA VAL A 87 -29.60 -5.14 -2.67
C VAL A 87 -30.76 -4.58 -1.87
N GLU A 88 -30.48 -4.08 -0.68
CA GLU A 88 -31.43 -3.37 0.18
C GLU A 88 -30.98 -1.92 0.40
N PRO A 89 -31.89 -0.96 0.65
CA PRO A 89 -31.51 0.41 0.98
C PRO A 89 -30.73 0.48 2.29
N ALA A 90 -29.54 1.09 2.26
CA ALA A 90 -28.67 1.20 3.45
C ALA A 90 -28.89 2.48 4.26
N LEU A 91 -29.49 3.52 3.66
CA LEU A 91 -29.75 4.83 4.28
C LEU A 91 -28.51 5.47 4.93
N GLY A 92 -27.33 5.29 4.31
CA GLY A 92 -26.05 5.82 4.81
C GLY A 92 -26.04 7.34 4.98
N GLU A 93 -26.84 8.07 4.21
CA GLU A 93 -27.02 9.52 4.30
C GLU A 93 -27.61 9.99 5.65
N LYS A 94 -28.24 9.09 6.42
CA LYS A 94 -28.70 9.40 7.78
C LYS A 94 -27.59 9.30 8.82
N ARG A 95 -26.57 8.48 8.57
CA ARG A 95 -25.47 8.21 9.50
C ARG A 95 -24.26 9.11 9.24
N GLU A 96 -24.02 9.49 7.99
CA GLU A 96 -22.85 10.25 7.58
C GLU A 96 -23.23 11.50 6.78
N GLU A 97 -22.74 12.65 7.23
CA GLU A 97 -23.05 13.94 6.64
C GLU A 97 -22.45 14.12 5.24
N MET A 98 -21.25 13.61 4.98
CA MET A 98 -20.62 13.73 3.66
C MET A 98 -21.44 13.03 2.57
N LEU A 99 -22.03 11.87 2.88
CA LEU A 99 -22.92 11.16 1.97
C LEU A 99 -24.21 11.95 1.71
N ARG A 100 -24.75 12.59 2.75
CA ARG A 100 -25.93 13.47 2.66
C ARG A 100 -25.66 14.70 1.81
N MET A 101 -24.54 15.39 2.03
CA MET A 101 -24.15 16.57 1.25
C MET A 101 -23.87 16.22 -0.21
N ALA A 102 -23.29 15.05 -0.47
CA ALA A 102 -23.07 14.55 -1.83
C ALA A 102 -24.37 14.07 -2.51
N GLY A 103 -25.47 13.91 -1.77
CA GLY A 103 -26.75 13.43 -2.29
C GLY A 103 -26.73 11.99 -2.78
N ILE A 104 -25.81 11.16 -2.27
CA ILE A 104 -25.58 9.81 -2.78
C ILE A 104 -26.43 8.81 -2.02
N LYS A 105 -27.26 8.06 -2.75
CA LYS A 105 -28.00 6.93 -2.19
C LYS A 105 -27.07 5.73 -2.01
N THR A 106 -27.38 4.91 -1.02
CA THR A 106 -26.52 3.79 -0.65
C THR A 106 -27.31 2.53 -0.36
N PHE A 107 -26.66 1.37 -0.54
CA PHE A 107 -27.30 0.06 -0.51
C PHE A 107 -26.42 -0.98 0.18
N PHE A 108 -27.02 -1.98 0.82
CA PHE A 108 -26.31 -3.16 1.30
C PHE A 108 -26.56 -4.34 0.36
N ILE A 109 -25.53 -5.15 0.14
CA ILE A 109 -25.70 -6.44 -0.54
C ILE A 109 -26.38 -7.43 0.41
N VAL A 110 -27.40 -8.12 -0.09
CA VAL A 110 -28.15 -9.16 0.64
C VAL A 110 -27.70 -10.55 0.20
N ARG A 111 -27.76 -10.83 -1.10
CA ARG A 111 -27.35 -12.12 -1.69
C ARG A 111 -26.79 -11.98 -3.09
N THR A 112 -25.93 -12.92 -3.46
CA THR A 112 -25.45 -13.17 -4.81
C THR A 112 -26.50 -13.94 -5.61
N LEU A 113 -26.96 -13.39 -6.73
CA LEU A 113 -27.89 -14.08 -7.65
C LEU A 113 -27.12 -14.92 -8.67
N LYS A 114 -25.95 -14.44 -9.09
CA LYS A 114 -25.02 -15.18 -9.94
C LYS A 114 -23.73 -15.45 -9.16
N PRO A 115 -23.40 -16.72 -8.88
CA PRO A 115 -22.13 -17.05 -8.24
C PRO A 115 -20.97 -16.75 -9.20
N PHE A 116 -19.88 -16.24 -8.64
CA PHE A 116 -18.66 -15.98 -9.40
C PHE A 116 -18.08 -17.29 -9.92
N ARG A 117 -17.92 -17.39 -11.25
CA ARG A 117 -17.40 -18.57 -11.94
C ARG A 117 -15.98 -18.27 -12.43
N GLY A 118 -15.04 -18.15 -11.50
CA GLY A 118 -13.61 -18.04 -11.83
C GLY A 118 -12.98 -19.42 -11.86
N GLU A 119 -12.30 -19.78 -12.95
CA GLU A 119 -11.32 -20.88 -12.93
C GLU A 119 -10.14 -20.42 -12.06
N VAL A 120 -10.06 -20.96 -10.84
CA VAL A 120 -8.99 -20.62 -9.89
C VAL A 120 -7.76 -21.45 -10.24
N SER A 121 -6.96 -21.03 -11.23
CA SER A 121 -5.58 -21.50 -11.39
C SER A 121 -4.67 -20.64 -10.52
N ASN A 122 -4.67 -20.95 -9.21
CA ASN A 122 -3.63 -20.69 -8.20
C ASN A 122 -4.30 -20.51 -6.82
N GLY A 123 -4.10 -21.48 -5.92
CA GLY A 123 -4.44 -21.35 -4.50
C GLY A 123 -5.94 -21.36 -4.18
N ALA A 124 -6.65 -22.39 -4.64
CA ALA A 124 -8.08 -22.57 -4.42
C ALA A 124 -8.48 -22.46 -2.93
N VAL A 125 -9.19 -21.38 -2.58
CA VAL A 125 -10.24 -21.44 -1.56
C VAL A 125 -11.52 -21.80 -2.30
N THR A 126 -11.72 -23.10 -2.54
CA THR A 126 -13.03 -23.65 -2.86
C THR A 126 -13.88 -23.67 -1.60
N ASP A 127 -15.19 -23.53 -1.77
CA ASP A 127 -16.17 -23.35 -0.69
C ASP A 127 -16.24 -24.50 0.35
N ASP A 128 -15.47 -25.57 0.18
CA ASP A 128 -15.63 -26.86 0.88
C ASP A 128 -14.44 -27.40 1.71
N TYR A 129 -13.24 -26.80 1.74
CA TYR A 129 -12.16 -27.35 2.59
C TYR A 129 -11.28 -26.28 3.22
N ILE A 130 -11.35 -26.18 4.55
CA ILE A 130 -10.31 -25.56 5.38
C ILE A 130 -9.58 -26.72 6.06
N GLU A 131 -8.48 -27.18 5.45
CA GLU A 131 -7.42 -27.94 6.14
C GLU A 131 -6.06 -27.22 5.93
N ASP A 132 -5.19 -27.40 6.91
CA ASP A 132 -4.02 -26.60 7.31
C ASP A 132 -3.03 -26.13 6.21
N PRO A 133 -2.40 -24.94 6.35
CA PRO A 133 -1.38 -24.50 5.41
C PRO A 133 0.01 -25.03 5.78
N LYS A 134 0.59 -25.85 4.90
CA LYS A 134 2.05 -25.93 4.74
C LYS A 134 2.49 -24.91 3.69
N VAL A 135 3.33 -23.98 4.12
CA VAL A 135 3.97 -22.94 3.31
C VAL A 135 5.08 -23.58 2.49
N ASP A 136 5.09 -23.39 1.16
CA ASP A 136 6.32 -23.22 0.38
C ASP A 136 6.06 -22.63 -1.03
N SER A 137 6.80 -21.54 -1.29
CA SER A 137 7.45 -21.14 -2.56
C SER A 137 6.70 -20.48 -3.74
N ALA A 138 7.26 -19.31 -4.08
CA ALA A 138 7.55 -18.73 -5.41
C ALA A 138 6.38 -18.20 -6.27
N GLY A 139 6.17 -16.89 -6.20
CA GLY A 139 5.30 -16.14 -7.12
C GLY A 139 5.93 -15.91 -8.50
N GLN A 140 5.18 -16.20 -9.55
CA GLN A 140 5.39 -15.71 -10.92
C GLN A 140 4.18 -14.84 -11.32
N THR A 141 4.45 -13.70 -11.95
CA THR A 141 3.44 -12.80 -12.53
C THR A 141 3.23 -13.11 -14.03
N PRO A 142 1.99 -13.06 -14.57
CA PRO A 142 1.75 -13.23 -16.00
C PRO A 142 2.05 -11.95 -16.80
N VAL A 143 2.42 -12.15 -18.07
CA VAL A 143 2.78 -11.13 -19.06
C VAL A 143 1.67 -11.06 -20.12
N ASP A 144 1.19 -9.85 -20.46
CA ASP A 144 0.33 -9.63 -21.63
C ASP A 144 1.11 -8.95 -22.76
N GLU A 145 1.00 -9.53 -23.96
CA GLU A 145 1.60 -9.09 -25.22
C GLU A 145 0.76 -8.01 -25.90
N GLN A 146 1.30 -6.79 -25.98
CA GLN A 146 1.10 -5.89 -27.13
C GLN A 146 2.23 -4.87 -27.14
N GLY A 147 3.27 -5.21 -27.91
CA GLY A 147 4.49 -4.45 -28.02
C GLY A 147 4.35 -3.19 -28.87
N VAL A 148 4.67 -2.04 -28.28
CA VAL A 148 5.36 -0.92 -28.94
C VAL A 148 6.28 -0.25 -27.91
N LYS A 149 7.60 -0.41 -28.06
CA LYS A 149 8.71 0.36 -27.42
C LYS A 149 8.57 0.78 -25.94
N ILE A 150 8.29 -0.16 -25.03
CA ILE A 150 8.44 0.05 -23.56
C ILE A 150 9.33 -1.04 -22.91
N GLN A 151 10.05 -1.85 -23.71
CA GLN A 151 10.85 -2.94 -23.15
C GLN A 151 12.17 -2.46 -22.53
N GLU A 152 12.90 -1.55 -23.21
CA GLU A 152 14.19 -1.03 -22.71
C GLU A 152 14.02 -0.15 -21.48
N ASP A 153 13.02 0.75 -21.50
CA ASP A 153 12.70 1.58 -20.33
C ASP A 153 12.26 0.72 -19.14
N SER A 154 11.57 -0.41 -19.35
CA SER A 154 11.13 -1.29 -18.27
C SER A 154 12.29 -2.01 -17.58
N GLU A 155 13.27 -2.51 -18.33
CA GLU A 155 14.42 -3.22 -17.74
C GLU A 155 15.40 -2.25 -17.07
N ASP A 156 15.65 -1.09 -17.66
CA ASP A 156 16.45 -0.04 -17.02
C ASP A 156 15.74 0.54 -15.79
N PHE A 157 14.41 0.70 -15.85
CA PHE A 157 13.60 1.09 -14.71
C PHE A 157 13.67 0.03 -13.60
N LYS A 158 13.49 -1.26 -13.92
CA LYS A 158 13.62 -2.35 -12.93
C LYS A 158 15.02 -2.40 -12.34
N LYS A 159 16.06 -2.17 -13.15
CA LYS A 159 17.46 -2.14 -12.69
C LYS A 159 17.72 -0.96 -11.76
N ARG A 160 17.18 0.23 -12.06
CA ARG A 160 17.20 1.41 -11.18
C ARG A 160 16.41 1.16 -9.90
N LEU A 161 15.20 0.63 -10.00
CA LEU A 161 14.35 0.27 -8.86
C LEU A 161 15.05 -0.72 -7.93
N ARG A 162 15.70 -1.74 -8.50
CA ARG A 162 16.49 -2.73 -7.76
C ARG A 162 17.70 -2.08 -7.11
N LYS A 163 18.41 -1.20 -7.80
CA LYS A 163 19.54 -0.44 -7.25
C LYS A 163 19.10 0.46 -6.07
N ASP A 164 17.96 1.13 -6.19
CA ASP A 164 17.38 1.99 -5.15
C ASP A 164 16.80 1.20 -3.96
N LEU A 165 16.28 -0.01 -4.20
CA LEU A 165 15.87 -0.93 -3.13
C LEU A 165 17.09 -1.44 -2.36
N MET A 166 18.15 -1.85 -3.05
CA MET A 166 19.38 -2.34 -2.42
C MET A 166 20.11 -1.23 -1.63
N SER A 167 20.09 0.03 -2.09
CA SER A 167 20.69 1.15 -1.35
C SER A 167 19.94 1.47 -0.06
N ARG A 168 18.62 1.26 -0.01
CA ARG A 168 17.81 1.43 1.20
C ARG A 168 18.13 0.42 2.28
N ASP A 169 18.36 -0.84 1.91
CA ASP A 169 18.73 -1.89 2.88
C ASP A 169 20.21 -1.80 3.28
N ALA A 170 21.07 -1.23 2.43
CA ALA A 170 22.51 -1.09 2.71
C ALA A 170 22.80 -0.32 4.02
N HIS A 171 22.03 0.74 4.34
CA HIS A 171 22.27 1.52 5.56
C HIS A 171 22.02 0.76 6.87
N ARG A 172 21.12 -0.24 6.88
CA ARG A 172 20.90 -1.09 8.07
C ARG A 172 21.98 -2.16 8.24
N ASP A 173 22.71 -2.49 7.18
CA ASP A 173 23.76 -3.51 7.20
C ASP A 173 25.19 -2.95 7.19
N LEU A 174 25.37 -1.63 7.00
CA LEU A 174 26.68 -0.96 6.95
C LEU A 174 27.50 -1.19 8.23
N THR A 175 26.88 -1.10 9.41
CA THR A 175 27.54 -1.30 10.72
C THR A 175 28.14 -2.69 10.91
N LYS A 176 27.68 -3.70 10.15
CA LYS A 176 28.24 -5.07 10.20
C LYS A 176 29.53 -5.20 9.37
N HIS A 177 29.71 -4.32 8.39
CA HIS A 177 30.81 -4.37 7.42
C HIS A 177 31.86 -3.26 7.60
N THR A 178 31.64 -2.31 8.50
CA THR A 178 32.59 -1.25 8.84
C THR A 178 33.44 -1.58 10.06
N THR A 179 34.69 -1.12 10.09
CA THR A 179 35.53 -1.11 11.29
C THR A 179 35.00 -0.09 12.28
N LEU A 180 34.93 -0.47 13.57
CA LEU A 180 34.29 0.34 14.62
C LEU A 180 34.92 1.74 14.79
N PHE A 181 36.22 1.88 14.52
CA PHE A 181 36.99 3.11 14.76
C PHE A 181 37.24 3.95 13.52
N THR A 182 37.51 3.32 12.37
CA THR A 182 37.84 4.06 11.14
C THR A 182 36.63 4.23 10.23
N LEU A 183 35.48 3.61 10.55
CA LEU A 183 34.27 3.56 9.72
C LEU A 183 34.52 3.11 8.27
N SER A 184 35.68 2.49 8.02
CA SER A 184 36.07 1.99 6.71
C SER A 184 35.48 0.60 6.52
N PHE A 185 35.03 0.31 5.31
CA PHE A 185 34.55 -1.01 4.94
C PHE A 185 35.69 -2.03 5.03
N LYS A 186 35.40 -3.22 5.59
CA LYS A 186 36.34 -4.36 5.61
C LYS A 186 36.73 -4.85 4.21
N ASP A 187 35.92 -4.51 3.21
CA ASP A 187 36.11 -4.89 1.81
C ASP A 187 36.54 -3.65 1.01
N GLY A 188 37.76 -3.70 0.45
CA GLY A 188 38.36 -2.58 -0.28
C GLY A 188 37.62 -2.20 -1.58
N GLN A 189 36.89 -3.13 -2.20
CA GLN A 189 36.07 -2.80 -3.38
C GLN A 189 34.83 -2.00 -3.00
N LYS A 190 34.20 -2.32 -1.85
CA LYS A 190 33.04 -1.58 -1.34
C LYS A 190 33.42 -0.19 -0.86
N GLU A 191 34.60 -0.03 -0.27
CA GLU A 191 35.15 1.30 0.07
C GLU A 191 35.34 2.15 -1.18
N HIS A 192 35.86 1.57 -2.26
CA HIS A 192 36.07 2.28 -3.52
C HIS A 192 34.75 2.71 -4.17
N ASP A 193 33.78 1.81 -4.23
CA ASP A 193 32.45 2.09 -4.78
C ASP A 193 31.68 3.12 -3.92
N TYR A 194 31.84 3.07 -2.59
CA TYR A 194 31.24 4.05 -1.68
C TYR A 194 31.91 5.42 -1.78
N ALA A 195 33.24 5.48 -1.90
CA ALA A 195 33.99 6.73 -2.08
C ALA A 195 33.67 7.44 -3.41
N GLN A 196 33.28 6.68 -4.44
CA GLN A 196 32.79 7.25 -5.69
C GLN A 196 31.33 7.76 -5.60
N HIS A 197 30.58 7.34 -4.58
CA HIS A 197 29.20 7.77 -4.36
C HIS A 197 29.18 9.06 -3.53
N THR A 198 29.15 10.21 -4.21
CA THR A 198 28.99 11.51 -3.54
C THR A 198 27.54 11.69 -3.11
N GLU A 199 27.27 11.62 -1.80
CA GLU A 199 26.00 12.06 -1.21
C GLU A 199 25.69 13.51 -1.62
N SER A 200 24.43 13.84 -1.88
CA SER A 200 23.99 15.23 -2.15
C SER A 200 23.99 16.14 -0.92
N PHE A 201 24.66 15.74 0.16
CA PHE A 201 24.93 16.63 1.29
C PHE A 201 26.03 17.61 0.90
N SER A 202 25.62 18.85 0.67
CA SER A 202 26.52 19.97 0.40
C SER A 202 27.61 20.03 1.46
N GLY A 203 28.87 19.81 1.08
CA GLY A 203 30.04 19.90 1.97
C GLY A 203 30.15 21.26 2.69
N VAL A 204 29.41 22.26 2.22
CA VAL A 204 29.18 23.56 2.87
C VAL A 204 28.64 23.39 4.30
N SER A 205 27.76 22.41 4.55
CA SER A 205 27.19 22.20 5.89
C SER A 205 28.21 21.62 6.88
N LEU A 206 29.21 20.90 6.39
CA LEU A 206 30.29 20.31 7.18
C LEU A 206 31.39 21.35 7.52
N LEU A 207 31.65 22.29 6.60
CA LEU A 207 32.54 23.43 6.82
C LEU A 207 31.91 24.54 7.67
N GLY A 208 30.58 24.61 7.75
CA GLY A 208 29.87 25.60 8.57
C GLY A 208 30.17 25.47 10.07
N CYS A 209 30.26 24.24 10.59
CA CYS A 209 30.53 23.99 12.01
C CYS A 209 31.89 24.53 12.50
N PRO A 210 33.05 24.21 11.86
CA PRO A 210 34.34 24.74 12.29
C PRO A 210 34.46 26.26 12.08
N LEU A 211 33.82 26.83 11.04
CA LEU A 211 33.81 28.28 10.83
C LEU A 211 33.09 29.01 11.95
N VAL A 212 31.90 28.55 12.36
CA VAL A 212 31.15 29.16 13.46
C VAL A 212 31.96 29.10 14.76
N LEU A 213 32.58 27.95 15.05
CA LEU A 213 33.43 27.80 16.25
C LEU A 213 34.62 28.77 16.25
N LEU A 214 35.30 28.93 15.10
CA LEU A 214 36.41 29.86 14.95
C LEU A 214 35.98 31.31 15.16
N PHE A 215 34.84 31.72 14.60
CA PHE A 215 34.30 33.06 14.81
C PHE A 215 33.91 33.30 16.27
N THR A 216 33.32 32.30 16.94
CA THR A 216 32.98 32.43 18.37
C THR A 216 34.21 32.51 19.28
N SER A 217 35.29 31.76 18.97
CA SER A 217 36.52 31.83 19.76
C SER A 217 37.25 33.16 19.58
N VAL A 218 37.28 33.68 18.35
CA VAL A 218 37.87 35.01 18.06
C VAL A 218 37.08 36.10 18.78
N ALA A 219 35.75 36.04 18.78
CA ALA A 219 34.92 37.01 19.50
C ALA A 219 35.18 36.97 21.02
N GLN A 220 35.30 35.78 21.62
CA GLN A 220 35.65 35.65 23.04
C GLN A 220 37.04 36.19 23.38
N MET A 221 38.02 36.03 22.49
CA MET A 221 39.38 36.57 22.66
C MET A 221 39.46 38.10 22.54
N ILE A 222 38.54 38.73 21.82
CA ILE A 222 38.48 40.20 21.67
C ILE A 222 37.79 40.86 22.87
N ILE A 223 36.87 40.15 23.53
CA ILE A 223 36.10 40.64 24.67
C ILE A 223 36.89 40.52 25.99
N LEU A 224 37.89 39.62 26.06
CA LEU A 224 38.77 39.41 27.20
C LEU A 224 39.98 40.37 27.18
#